data_AF-A0A317ICG4-F1
#
_entry.id   AF-A0A317ICG4-F1
#
_cell.length_a   1.000
_cell.length_b   1.000
_cell.length_c   1.000
_cell.angle_alpha   90.00
_cell.angle_beta   90.00
_cell.angle_gamma   90.00
#
_symmetry.space_group_name_H-M   'P 1'
#
loop_
_entity.id
_entity.type
_entity.pdbx_description
1 polymer ?
#
loop_
_entity_poly.entity_id
_entity_poly.type
_entity_poly.pdbx_seq_one_letter_code
_entity_poly.pdbx_strand_id
1 'polypeptide(L)' 'GMAHPMGPLQLADFIGLDVCHSILKVLHEGFGNPKYAPCPLLVNMVTAGKLGVKSGEGFYTYSKENKDLVVSSRFR' A
#
# COMPACT_ATOMS: atom_id res chain seq x y z
N GLY A 1 -13.57 0.33 13.41
CA GLY A 1 -13.84 -0.95 14.09
C GLY A 1 -12.57 -1.78 14.07
N MET A 2 -12.21 -2.40 15.20
CA MET A 2 -10.91 -3.00 15.59
C MET A 2 -9.93 -2.14 16.38
N ALA A 3 -10.28 -0.90 16.77
CA ALA A 3 -9.47 -0.01 17.64
C ALA A 3 -7.97 0.12 17.31
N HIS A 4 -7.53 -0.31 16.12
CA HIS A 4 -6.16 -0.15 15.69
C HIS A 4 -5.86 1.34 15.49
N PRO A 5 -4.71 1.83 15.98
CA PRO A 5 -4.35 3.24 15.89
C PRO A 5 -4.16 3.73 14.44
N MET A 6 -4.04 2.78 13.49
CA MET A 6 -3.87 3.05 12.07
C MET A 6 -4.60 1.97 11.26
N GLY A 7 -5.31 2.38 10.21
CA GLY A 7 -5.97 1.45 9.29
C GLY A 7 -4.94 0.64 8.48
N PRO A 8 -5.26 -0.58 8.03
CA PRO A 8 -4.30 -1.45 7.34
C PRO A 8 -3.77 -0.85 6.03
N LEU A 9 -4.59 -0.12 5.28
CA LEU A 9 -4.16 0.55 4.05
C LEU A 9 -3.26 1.75 4.33
N GLN A 10 -3.56 2.51 5.37
CA GLN A 10 -2.71 3.61 5.82
C GLN A 10 -1.36 3.09 6.33
N LEU A 11 -1.37 1.96 7.04
CA LEU A 11 -0.16 1.28 7.48
C LEU A 11 0.67 0.78 6.29
N ALA A 12 0.03 0.22 5.27
CA ALA A 12 0.72 -0.23 4.06
C ALA A 12 1.38 0.94 3.31
N ASP A 13 0.70 2.09 3.21
CA ASP A 13 1.29 3.31 2.64
C ASP A 13 2.45 3.87 3.48
N PHE A 14 2.40 3.69 4.81
CA PHE A 14 3.48 4.08 5.71
C PHE A 14 4.70 3.16 5.58
N ILE A 15 4.50 1.85 5.50
CA ILE A 15 5.57 0.86 5.28
C ILE A 15 6.18 1.02 3.88
N GLY A 16 5.34 1.26 2.88
CA GLY A 16 5.70 1.29 1.47
C GLY A 16 5.07 0.14 0.69
N LEU A 17 4.33 0.46 -0.37
CA LEU A 17 3.63 -0.55 -1.17
C LEU A 17 4.58 -1.47 -1.95
N ASP A 18 5.76 -0.99 -2.32
CA ASP A 18 6.84 -1.79 -2.92
C ASP A 18 7.45 -2.80 -1.94
N VAL A 19 7.56 -2.43 -0.66
CA VAL A 19 8.01 -3.33 0.40
C VAL A 19 6.96 -4.42 0.61
N CYS A 20 5.69 -4.06 0.76
CA CYS A 20 4.59 -5.03 0.86
C CYS A 20 4.55 -5.98 -0.34
N HIS A 21 4.70 -5.46 -1.56
CA HIS A 21 4.76 -6.26 -2.78
C HIS A 21 5.94 -7.23 -2.78
N SER A 22 7.13 -6.78 -2.36
CA SER A 22 8.32 -7.63 -2.30
C SER A 22 8.18 -8.76 -1.27
N ILE A 23 7.60 -8.46 -0.11
CA ILE A 23 7.29 -9.47 0.91
C ILE A 23 6.34 -10.54 0.33
N LEU A 24 5.24 -10.12 -0.32
CA LEU A 24 4.29 -11.05 -0.91
C LEU A 24 4.92 -11.92 -2.02
N LYS A 25 5.81 -11.35 -2.85
CA LYS A 25 6.57 -12.13 -3.83
C LYS A 25 7.43 -13.21 -3.17
N VAL A 26 8.20 -12.85 -2.14
CA VAL A 26 9.04 -13.82 -1.42
C VAL A 26 8.20 -14.91 -0.76
N LEU A 27 7.07 -14.55 -0.14
CA LEU A 27 6.15 -15.53 0.46
C LEU A 27 5.52 -16.44 -0.60
N HIS A 28 5.10 -15.88 -1.73
CA HIS A 28 4.51 -16.65 -2.83
C HIS A 28 5.51 -17.62 -3.44
N GLU A 29 6.73 -17.17 -3.71
CA GLU A 29 7.82 -18.01 -4.26
C GLU A 29 8.28 -19.07 -3.26
N GLY A 30 8.38 -18.73 -1.97
CA GLY A 30 8.81 -19.65 -0.92
C GLY A 30 7.77 -20.72 -0.53
N PHE A 31 6.49 -20.37 -0.49
CA PHE A 31 5.41 -21.29 -0.09
C PHE A 31 4.66 -21.91 -1.27
N GLY A 32 4.79 -21.37 -2.49
CA GLY A 32 4.04 -21.81 -3.67
C GLY A 32 2.52 -21.68 -3.53
N ASN A 33 2.03 -20.88 -2.58
CA ASN A 33 0.62 -20.79 -2.24
C ASN A 33 0.00 -19.49 -2.78
N PRO A 34 -1.05 -19.57 -3.63
CA PRO A 34 -1.66 -18.39 -4.27
C PRO A 34 -2.26 -17.38 -3.28
N LYS A 35 -2.50 -17.76 -2.03
CA LYS A 35 -2.90 -16.82 -0.96
C LYS A 35 -1.90 -15.67 -0.77
N TYR A 36 -0.62 -15.89 -1.08
CA TYR A 36 0.43 -14.87 -0.96
C TYR A 36 0.71 -14.14 -2.28
N ALA A 37 0.02 -14.48 -3.37
CA ALA A 37 0.21 -13.80 -4.64
C ALA A 37 -0.13 -12.30 -4.50
N PRO A 38 0.76 -11.38 -4.91
CA PRO A 38 0.44 -9.96 -4.91
C PRO A 38 -0.78 -9.68 -5.77
N CYS A 39 -1.77 -8.96 -5.24
CA CYS A 39 -2.98 -8.67 -6.01
C CYS A 39 -2.65 -7.69 -7.17
N PRO A 40 -3.38 -7.76 -8.31
CA PRO A 40 -3.09 -6.90 -9.46
C PRO A 40 -3.13 -5.40 -9.13
N LEU A 41 -3.98 -4.99 -8.19
CA LEU A 41 -4.04 -3.60 -7.73
C LEU A 41 -2.70 -3.15 -7.14
N LEU A 42 -2.13 -3.93 -6.23
CA LEU A 42 -0.85 -3.62 -5.58
C LEU A 42 0.29 -3.55 -6.61
N VAL A 43 0.34 -4.52 -7.53
CA VAL A 43 1.32 -4.55 -8.62
C VAL A 43 1.25 -3.28 -9.46
N ASN A 44 0.03 -2.86 -9.84
CA ASN A 44 -0.20 -1.66 -10.64
C ASN A 44 0.19 -0.39 -9.90
N MET A 45 -0.06 -0.30 -8.59
CA MET A 45 0.34 0.85 -7.78
C MET A 45 1.85 1.00 -7.68
N VAL A 46 2.55 -0.11 -7.42
CA VAL A 46 4.02 -0.15 -7.37
C VAL A 46 4.62 0.21 -8.73
N THR A 47 4.08 -0.36 -9.81
CA THR A 47 4.53 -0.07 -11.18
C THR A 47 4.32 1.40 -11.56
N ALA A 48 3.25 2.03 -11.06
CA ALA A 48 2.97 3.44 -11.26
C ALA A 48 3.77 4.39 -10.34
N GLY A 49 4.66 3.86 -9.49
CA GLY A 49 5.45 4.66 -8.54
C GLY A 49 4.64 5.25 -7.38
N LYS A 50 3.40 4.78 -7.17
CA LYS A 50 2.55 5.18 -6.04
C LYS A 50 2.86 4.26 -4.86
N LEU A 51 3.87 4.63 -4.08
CA LEU A 51 4.46 3.81 -3.04
C LEU A 51 3.98 4.16 -1.62
N GLY A 52 3.06 5.11 -1.47
CA GLY A 52 2.56 5.58 -0.18
C GLY A 52 3.22 6.89 0.26
N VAL A 53 3.54 7.00 1.56
CA VAL A 53 4.02 8.25 2.17
C VAL A 53 5.29 8.76 1.50
N LYS A 54 6.23 7.86 1.16
CA LYS A 54 7.52 8.23 0.57
C LYS A 54 7.45 8.81 -0.84
N SER A 55 6.37 8.54 -1.57
CA SER A 55 6.12 9.10 -2.91
C SER A 55 5.05 10.20 -2.90
N GLY A 56 4.50 10.57 -1.73
CA GLY A 56 3.42 11.53 -1.60
C GLY A 56 2.04 11.00 -2.01
N GLU A 57 1.94 9.75 -2.47
CA GLU A 57 0.67 9.12 -2.87
C GLU A 57 0.76 7.59 -2.84
N GLY A 58 -0.26 6.96 -2.26
CA GLY A 58 -0.56 5.53 -2.30
C GLY A 58 -2.07 5.30 -2.37
N PHE A 59 -2.65 4.62 -1.39
CA PHE A 59 -4.10 4.59 -1.17
C PHE A 59 -4.63 5.98 -0.74
N TYR A 60 -3.80 6.73 -0.01
CA TYR A 60 -4.05 8.11 0.38
C TYR A 60 -3.08 9.06 -0.31
N THR A 61 -3.49 10.32 -0.46
CA THR A 61 -2.62 11.42 -0.88
C THR A 61 -1.99 12.05 0.36
N TYR A 62 -0.66 12.17 0.36
CA TYR A 62 0.13 12.73 1.45
C TYR A 62 0.71 14.06 1.03
N SER A 63 0.09 15.16 1.48
CA SER A 63 0.61 16.51 1.30
C SER A 63 1.30 16.97 2.59
N LYS A 64 2.36 17.78 2.48
CA LYS A 64 3.03 18.35 3.66
C LYS A 64 2.15 19.35 4.42
N GLU A 65 1.18 19.94 3.73
CA GLU A 65 0.37 21.05 4.25
C GLU A 65 -0.92 20.57 4.94
N ASN A 66 -1.41 19.38 4.60
CA ASN A 66 -2.67 18.87 5.11
C ASN A 66 -2.45 17.66 6.01
N LYS A 67 -2.86 17.76 7.28
CA LYS A 67 -2.80 16.68 8.26
C LYS A 67 -3.92 15.65 8.06
N ASP A 68 -4.95 16.00 7.29
CA ASP A 68 -6.06 15.10 7.04
C ASP A 68 -5.71 14.07 5.96
N LEU A 69 -6.02 12.81 6.25
CA LEU A 69 -5.85 11.70 5.30
C LEU A 69 -6.92 11.81 4.20
N VAL A 70 -6.47 12.19 3.01
CA VAL A 70 -7.33 12.28 1.83
C VAL A 70 -7.19 11.02 1.00
N VAL A 71 -8.29 10.32 0.73
CA VAL A 71 -8.30 9.16 -0.18
C VAL A 71 -7.87 9.61 -1.58
N SER A 72 -6.91 8.88 -2.18
CA SER A 72 -6.43 9.14 -3.54
C SER A 72 -7.60 9.16 -4.53
N SER A 73 -7.54 10.04 -5.52
CA SER A 73 -8.58 10.19 -6.55
C SER A 73 -8.94 8.90 -7.28
N ARG A 74 -8.02 7.92 -7.30
CA ARG A 74 -8.22 6.59 -7.88
C ARG A 74 -9.25 5.74 -7.13
N PHE A 75 -9.50 6.02 -5.85
CA PHE A 75 -10.34 5.22 -4.95
C PHE A 75 -11.55 5.99 -4.41
N ARG A 76 -11.84 7.17 -4.98
CA ARG A 76 -13.06 7.93 -4.70
C ARG A 76 -14.23 7.45 -5.55
#